data_AF-A0ABD2JXZ1-F1
#
_entry.id   AF-A0ABD2JXZ1-F1
#
_cell.length_a   1.000
_cell.length_b   1.000
_cell.length_c   1.000
_cell.angle_alpha   90.00
_cell.angle_beta   90.00
_cell.angle_gamma   90.00
#
_symmetry.space_group_name_H-M   'P 1'
#
loop_
_entity.id
_entity.type
_entity.pdbx_description
1 polymer ?
#
loop_
_entity_poly.entity_id
_entity_poly.type
_entity_poly.pdbx_seq_one_letter_code
_entity_poly.pdbx_strand_id
1 'polypeptide(L)'
;MLGCSTGSITMEITHLFKQERQRTLVFIGLPESNAARPSERVQEDREATTKILDHLEVEAEPTAVFRLGRYDPQRTTPRPRKVVRPTPTHQHMALGGWKRERARLRAQQNLTRLFVRPALTKEQLKKEYEERLRKRQKTPAPLASATQISQTTNDQTPVVAKRPNQKEASEDISKPPEVFDQTILVCYEA
;
A
#
# COMPACT_ATOMS: atom_id res chain seq x y z
N MET A 1 -26.58 2.75 -43.92
CA MET A 1 -25.33 2.31 -43.26
C MET A 1 -24.60 3.55 -42.73
N LEU A 2 -24.83 3.92 -41.47
CA LEU A 2 -24.16 5.07 -40.85
C LEU A 2 -22.77 4.63 -40.38
N GLY A 3 -21.73 5.02 -41.12
CA GLY A 3 -20.35 4.82 -40.70
C GLY A 3 -20.02 5.76 -39.55
N CYS A 4 -20.02 5.25 -38.31
CA CYS A 4 -19.48 5.99 -37.18
C CYS A 4 -17.96 6.13 -37.33
N SER A 5 -17.48 7.37 -37.41
CA SER A 5 -16.06 7.73 -37.40
C SER A 5 -15.41 7.23 -36.11
N THR A 6 -14.65 6.13 -36.21
CA THR A 6 -13.92 5.51 -35.09
C THR A 6 -12.86 6.45 -34.49
N GLY A 7 -12.39 7.42 -35.27
CA GLY A 7 -11.43 8.45 -34.81
C GLY A 7 -12.00 9.42 -33.77
N SER A 8 -13.28 9.77 -33.87
CA SER A 8 -13.91 10.71 -32.91
C SER A 8 -14.11 10.07 -31.54
N ILE A 9 -14.57 8.82 -31.51
CA ILE A 9 -14.89 8.09 -30.28
C ILE A 9 -13.63 7.80 -29.45
N THR A 10 -12.52 7.44 -30.10
CA THR A 10 -11.26 7.12 -29.41
C THR A 10 -10.63 8.33 -28.72
N MET A 11 -10.72 9.52 -29.34
CA MET A 11 -10.23 10.77 -28.75
C MET A 11 -11.04 11.18 -27.52
N GLU A 12 -12.36 11.04 -27.57
CA GLU A 12 -13.27 11.35 -26.47
C GLU A 12 -13.03 10.42 -25.26
N ILE A 13 -12.94 9.12 -25.49
CA ILE A 13 -12.62 8.14 -24.45
C ILE A 13 -11.26 8.44 -23.79
N THR A 14 -10.26 8.79 -24.61
CA THR A 14 -8.93 9.15 -24.09
C THR A 14 -8.99 10.41 -23.21
N HIS A 15 -9.81 11.39 -23.58
CA HIS A 15 -10.03 12.60 -22.80
C HIS A 15 -10.68 12.29 -21.45
N LEU A 16 -11.72 11.46 -21.43
CA LEU A 16 -12.40 11.05 -20.20
C LEU A 16 -11.45 10.31 -19.24
N PHE A 17 -10.66 9.35 -19.75
CA PHE A 17 -9.67 8.66 -18.92
C PHE A 17 -8.59 9.61 -18.37
N LYS A 18 -8.20 10.63 -19.16
CA LYS A 18 -7.24 11.65 -18.71
C LYS A 18 -7.83 12.47 -17.56
N GLN A 19 -9.08 12.94 -17.70
CA GLN A 19 -9.78 13.69 -16.66
C GLN A 19 -9.99 12.87 -15.38
N GLU A 20 -10.40 11.60 -15.51
CA GLU A 20 -10.53 10.71 -14.36
C GLU A 20 -9.19 10.52 -13.64
N ARG A 21 -8.11 10.31 -14.40
CA ARG A 21 -6.77 10.11 -13.83
C ARG A 21 -6.30 11.34 -13.02
N GLN A 22 -6.59 12.54 -13.51
CA GLN A 22 -6.26 13.81 -12.83
C GLN A 22 -6.99 14.02 -11.51
N ARG A 23 -8.06 13.28 -11.22
CA ARG A 23 -8.78 13.34 -9.93
C ARG A 23 -8.68 12.04 -9.13
N THR A 24 -7.84 11.09 -9.56
CA THR A 24 -7.78 9.76 -8.95
C THR A 24 -6.51 9.56 -8.12
N LEU A 25 -6.66 9.05 -6.90
CA LEU A 25 -5.57 8.59 -6.05
C LEU A 25 -5.50 7.06 -6.05
N VAL A 26 -4.30 6.54 -5.79
CA VAL A 26 -4.08 5.12 -5.52
C VAL A 26 -3.49 4.97 -4.13
N PHE A 27 -4.23 4.30 -3.25
CA PHE A 27 -3.81 3.98 -1.88
C PHE A 27 -3.25 2.57 -1.88
N ILE A 28 -2.03 2.40 -1.36
CA ILE A 28 -1.33 1.11 -1.30
C ILE A 28 -1.07 0.79 0.17
N GLY A 29 -1.26 -0.48 0.54
CA GLY A 29 -0.96 -0.96 1.90
C GLY A 29 -2.05 -0.69 2.94
N LEU A 30 -3.27 -0.36 2.50
CA LEU A 30 -4.43 -0.28 3.38
C LEU A 30 -5.01 -1.67 3.68
N PRO A 31 -5.21 -2.05 4.96
CA PRO A 31 -5.81 -3.34 5.32
C PRO A 31 -7.16 -3.57 4.62
N GLU A 32 -7.32 -4.75 4.02
CA GLU A 32 -8.58 -5.15 3.40
C GLU A 32 -9.57 -5.61 4.47
N SER A 33 -10.83 -5.18 4.34
CA SER A 33 -11.92 -5.74 5.13
C SER A 33 -12.13 -7.22 4.79
N ASN A 34 -12.29 -8.03 5.84
CA ASN A 34 -12.65 -9.44 5.81
C ASN A 34 -14.11 -9.69 6.20
N ALA A 35 -14.97 -8.66 6.13
CA ALA A 35 -16.39 -8.82 6.42
C ALA A 35 -17.00 -9.92 5.53
N ALA A 36 -17.98 -10.64 6.08
CA ALA A 36 -18.59 -11.77 5.40
C ALA A 36 -19.29 -11.33 4.10
N ARG A 37 -20.02 -10.21 4.14
CA ARG A 37 -20.78 -9.72 2.98
C ARG A 37 -19.94 -8.79 2.09
N PRO A 38 -20.04 -8.91 0.76
CA PRO A 38 -19.37 -7.99 -0.17
C PRO A 38 -19.76 -6.51 0.04
N SER A 39 -21.03 -6.22 0.33
CA SER A 39 -21.51 -4.86 0.58
C SER A 39 -20.84 -4.23 1.80
N GLU A 40 -20.72 -4.99 2.89
CA GLU A 40 -20.03 -4.58 4.12
C GLU A 40 -18.55 -4.29 3.84
N ARG A 41 -17.87 -5.15 3.06
CA ARG A 41 -16.47 -4.91 2.67
C ARG A 41 -16.28 -3.62 1.88
N VAL A 42 -17.19 -3.31 0.95
CA VAL A 42 -17.14 -2.06 0.16
C VAL A 42 -17.39 -0.85 1.05
N GLN A 43 -18.33 -0.96 1.99
CA GLN A 43 -18.64 0.11 2.94
C GLN A 43 -17.46 0.38 3.88
N GLU A 44 -16.88 -0.64 4.48
CA GLU A 44 -15.69 -0.51 5.33
C GLU A 44 -14.50 0.06 4.54
N ASP A 45 -14.36 -0.32 3.27
CA ASP A 45 -13.32 0.24 2.40
C ASP A 45 -13.51 1.74 2.15
N ARG A 46 -14.75 2.18 1.94
CA ARG A 46 -15.13 3.59 1.79
C ARG A 46 -14.84 4.34 3.07
N GLU A 47 -15.26 3.83 4.22
CA GLU A 47 -15.03 4.46 5.53
C GLU A 47 -13.55 4.61 5.87
N ALA A 48 -12.75 3.57 5.65
CA ALA A 48 -11.31 3.63 5.85
C ALA A 48 -10.63 4.64 4.91
N THR A 49 -11.15 4.77 3.69
CA THR A 49 -10.68 5.77 2.72
C THR A 49 -11.04 7.18 3.18
N THR A 50 -12.27 7.41 3.63
CA THR A 50 -12.74 8.71 4.15
C THR A 50 -11.91 9.13 5.36
N LYS A 51 -11.68 8.25 6.34
CA LYS A 51 -10.84 8.54 7.52
C LYS A 51 -9.44 9.04 7.14
N ILE A 52 -8.82 8.45 6.11
CA ILE A 52 -7.53 8.95 5.61
C ILE A 52 -7.69 10.33 4.99
N LEU A 53 -8.72 10.56 4.18
CA LEU A 53 -8.95 11.86 3.57
C LEU A 53 -9.21 12.96 4.61
N ASP A 54 -9.86 12.63 5.72
CA ASP A 54 -10.06 13.52 6.87
C ASP A 54 -8.71 13.89 7.51
N HIS A 55 -7.83 12.91 7.73
CA HIS A 55 -6.47 13.18 8.21
C HIS A 55 -5.62 14.03 7.25
N LEU A 56 -5.96 13.99 5.95
CA LEU A 56 -5.32 14.79 4.91
C LEU A 56 -5.99 16.16 4.73
N GLU A 57 -7.00 16.49 5.54
CA GLU A 57 -7.77 17.74 5.52
C GLU A 57 -8.44 17.98 4.15
N VAL A 58 -9.00 16.92 3.57
CA VAL A 58 -9.64 17.01 2.25
C VAL A 58 -11.14 16.83 2.36
N GLU A 59 -11.84 17.96 2.47
CA GLU A 59 -13.31 18.09 2.63
C GLU A 59 -14.10 17.72 1.37
N ALA A 60 -13.95 16.49 0.87
CA ALA A 60 -14.92 15.96 -0.07
C ALA A 60 -14.99 14.44 -0.03
N GLU A 61 -16.18 13.94 -0.28
CA GLU A 61 -16.41 12.51 -0.37
C GLU A 61 -15.84 11.94 -1.68
N PRO A 62 -15.18 10.76 -1.66
CA PRO A 62 -14.77 10.10 -2.89
C PRO A 62 -16.00 9.68 -3.72
N THR A 63 -15.95 9.93 -5.03
CA THR A 63 -16.97 9.51 -6.00
C THR A 63 -17.03 7.99 -6.14
N ALA A 64 -15.88 7.34 -6.10
CA ALA A 64 -15.79 5.88 -6.19
C ALA A 64 -14.55 5.38 -5.45
N VAL A 65 -14.70 4.23 -4.79
CA VAL A 65 -13.63 3.51 -4.11
C VAL A 65 -13.74 2.04 -4.48
N PHE A 66 -12.65 1.46 -4.99
CA PHE A 66 -12.62 0.04 -5.33
C PHE A 66 -11.21 -0.53 -5.23
N ARG A 67 -11.15 -1.84 -4.93
CA ARG A 67 -9.91 -2.61 -4.88
C ARG A 67 -9.45 -2.94 -6.30
N LEU A 68 -8.15 -2.85 -6.53
CA LEU A 68 -7.54 -3.14 -7.82
C LEU A 68 -6.94 -4.54 -7.82
N GLY A 69 -7.15 -5.25 -8.93
CA GLY A 69 -6.65 -6.60 -9.13
C GLY A 69 -7.50 -7.71 -8.54
N ARG A 70 -7.15 -8.94 -8.93
CA ARG A 70 -7.86 -10.15 -8.53
C ARG A 70 -7.59 -10.45 -7.07
N TYR A 71 -8.59 -11.00 -6.38
CA TYR A 71 -8.40 -11.51 -5.03
C TYR A 71 -7.51 -12.75 -5.10
N ASP A 72 -6.50 -12.78 -4.24
CA ASP A 72 -5.57 -13.89 -4.11
C ASP A 72 -5.38 -14.18 -2.61
N PRO A 73 -5.85 -15.35 -2.12
CA PRO A 73 -5.68 -15.74 -0.72
C PRO A 73 -4.22 -15.91 -0.29
N GLN A 74 -3.30 -16.20 -1.23
CA GLN A 74 -1.89 -16.40 -0.93
C GLN A 74 -1.13 -15.08 -0.82
N ARG A 75 -1.74 -13.98 -1.25
CA ARG A 75 -1.08 -12.68 -1.28
C ARG A 75 -0.98 -12.08 0.13
N THR A 76 0.25 -11.87 0.57
CA THR A 76 0.58 -11.27 1.88
C THR A 76 0.33 -9.76 1.95
N THR A 77 0.14 -9.11 0.79
CA THR A 77 -0.01 -7.65 0.70
C THR A 77 -1.45 -7.25 0.35
N PRO A 78 -2.03 -6.22 0.98
CA PRO A 78 -3.35 -5.73 0.60
C PRO A 78 -3.38 -5.18 -0.83
N ARG A 79 -4.50 -5.31 -1.53
CA ARG A 79 -4.71 -4.74 -2.87
C ARG A 79 -4.70 -3.22 -2.82
N PRO A 80 -4.12 -2.56 -3.85
CA PRO A 80 -4.27 -1.12 -3.99
C PRO A 80 -5.74 -0.74 -4.10
N ARG A 81 -6.11 0.39 -3.52
CA ARG A 81 -7.43 1.01 -3.67
C ARG A 81 -7.34 2.17 -4.64
N LYS A 82 -8.17 2.17 -5.68
CA LYS A 82 -8.38 3.32 -6.55
C LYS A 82 -9.47 4.18 -5.94
N VAL A 83 -9.17 5.46 -5.77
CA VAL A 83 -10.03 6.44 -5.12
C VAL A 83 -10.26 7.60 -6.08
N VAL A 84 -11.47 7.70 -6.62
CA VAL A 84 -11.84 8.75 -7.56
C VAL A 84 -12.41 9.93 -6.75
N ARG A 85 -11.86 11.13 -6.92
CA ARG A 85 -12.33 12.36 -6.27
C ARG A 85 -13.28 13.15 -7.19
N PRO A 86 -14.09 14.07 -6.63
CA PRO A 86 -14.96 14.94 -7.44
C PRO A 86 -14.17 15.82 -8.42
N THR A 87 -13.05 16.41 -7.96
CA THR A 87 -12.25 17.34 -8.76
C THR A 87 -10.74 17.06 -8.65
N PRO A 88 -9.93 17.48 -9.64
CA PRO A 88 -8.47 17.40 -9.56
C PRO A 88 -7.87 18.18 -8.39
N THR A 89 -8.45 19.31 -8.00
CA THR A 89 -7.96 20.13 -6.87
C THR A 89 -7.87 19.32 -5.59
N HIS A 90 -8.88 18.50 -5.32
CA HIS A 90 -8.88 17.61 -4.15
C HIS A 90 -7.78 16.54 -4.20
N GLN A 91 -7.41 16.06 -5.39
CA GLN A 91 -6.27 15.15 -5.55
C GLN A 91 -4.97 15.87 -5.16
N HIS A 92 -4.77 17.11 -5.62
CA HIS A 92 -3.59 17.90 -5.28
C HIS A 92 -3.52 18.21 -3.79
N MET A 93 -4.64 18.58 -3.16
CA MET A 93 -4.75 18.78 -1.71
C MET A 93 -4.37 17.51 -0.95
N ALA A 94 -4.94 16.35 -1.32
CA ALA A 94 -4.63 15.07 -0.70
C ALA A 94 -3.14 14.70 -0.83
N LEU A 95 -2.54 14.91 -2.00
CA LEU A 95 -1.11 14.63 -2.21
C LEU A 95 -0.22 15.61 -1.42
N GLY A 96 -0.62 16.87 -1.30
CA GLY A 96 0.03 17.88 -0.46
C GLY A 96 -0.03 17.51 1.01
N GLY A 97 -1.22 17.20 1.52
CA GLY A 97 -1.45 16.70 2.88
C GLY A 97 -0.65 15.43 3.14
N TRP A 98 -0.62 14.49 2.19
CA TRP A 98 0.13 13.24 2.35
C TRP A 98 1.62 13.49 2.55
N LYS A 99 2.22 14.43 1.80
CA LYS A 99 3.64 14.77 1.97
C LYS A 99 3.94 15.29 3.38
N ARG A 100 3.01 16.04 4.00
CA ARG A 100 3.13 16.59 5.36
C ARG A 100 2.87 15.52 6.43
N GLU A 101 1.79 14.77 6.27
CA GLU A 101 1.22 13.91 7.31
C GLU A 101 1.67 12.45 7.26
N ARG A 102 2.36 12.01 6.20
CA ARG A 102 2.76 10.60 6.03
C ARG A 102 3.52 10.00 7.22
N ALA A 103 4.34 10.80 7.92
CA ALA A 103 5.10 10.31 9.06
C ALA A 103 4.17 9.97 10.24
N ARG A 104 3.24 10.88 10.55
CA ARG A 104 2.21 10.70 11.58
C ARG A 104 1.27 9.55 11.25
N LEU A 105 0.79 9.49 10.01
CA LEU A 105 -0.08 8.40 9.55
C LEU A 105 0.63 7.04 9.65
N ARG A 106 1.89 6.94 9.25
CA ARG A 106 2.66 5.68 9.31
C ARG A 106 3.09 5.27 10.72
N ALA A 107 2.96 6.15 11.71
CA ALA A 107 3.17 5.79 13.11
C ALA A 107 2.01 4.94 13.66
N GLN A 108 0.82 5.00 13.02
CA GLN A 108 -0.31 4.16 13.37
C GLN A 108 -0.08 2.72 12.86
N GLN A 109 -0.29 1.72 13.73
CA GLN A 109 0.04 0.32 13.44
C GLN A 109 -0.65 -0.23 12.18
N ASN A 110 -1.87 0.22 11.90
CA ASN A 110 -2.67 -0.18 10.74
C ASN A 110 -2.28 0.55 9.43
N LEU A 111 -1.51 1.64 9.49
CA LEU A 111 -1.16 2.49 8.35
C LEU A 111 0.35 2.57 8.08
N THR A 112 1.18 1.77 8.75
CA THR A 112 2.65 1.74 8.56
C THR A 112 3.05 1.55 7.09
N ARG A 113 2.30 0.72 6.37
CA ARG A 113 2.55 0.40 4.95
C ARG A 113 1.78 1.32 3.99
N LEU A 114 1.04 2.31 4.50
CA LEU A 114 0.26 3.23 3.68
C LEU A 114 1.19 4.02 2.74
N PHE A 115 0.81 4.05 1.48
CA PHE A 115 1.43 4.91 0.48
C PHE A 115 0.36 5.46 -0.46
N VAL A 116 0.35 6.78 -0.60
CA VAL A 116 -0.57 7.50 -1.48
C VAL A 116 0.20 8.04 -2.67
N ARG A 117 -0.32 7.82 -3.88
CA ARG A 117 0.19 8.40 -5.13
C ARG A 117 -0.95 8.80 -6.08
N PRO A 118 -0.68 9.67 -7.06
CA PRO A 118 -1.61 9.88 -8.17
C PRO A 118 -1.79 8.60 -9.00
N ALA A 119 -2.92 8.48 -9.68
CA ALA A 119 -3.06 7.52 -10.77
C ALA A 119 -2.16 7.94 -11.94
N LEU A 120 -1.36 7.01 -12.46
CA LEU A 120 -0.38 7.25 -13.51
C LEU A 120 -0.70 6.38 -14.74
N THR A 121 -0.18 6.73 -15.92
CA THR A 121 -0.23 5.84 -17.10
C THR A 121 0.62 4.60 -16.88
N LYS A 122 0.40 3.54 -17.68
CA LYS A 122 1.24 2.33 -17.65
C LYS A 122 2.72 2.65 -17.85
N GLU A 123 3.03 3.53 -18.80
CA GLU A 123 4.40 3.98 -19.09
C GLU A 123 5.02 4.72 -17.90
N GLN A 124 4.27 5.64 -17.29
CA GLN A 124 4.72 6.39 -16.10
C GLN A 124 4.91 5.45 -14.90
N LEU A 125 4.01 4.49 -14.71
CA LEU A 125 4.12 3.46 -13.66
C LEU A 125 5.39 2.62 -13.84
N LYS A 126 5.65 2.18 -15.08
CA LYS A 126 6.85 1.40 -15.41
C LYS A 126 8.11 2.20 -15.11
N LYS A 127 8.16 3.47 -15.53
CA LYS A 127 9.28 4.37 -15.24
C LYS A 127 9.47 4.58 -13.73
N GLU A 128 8.40 4.83 -12.98
CA GLU A 128 8.46 5.00 -11.52
C GLU A 128 8.96 3.73 -10.82
N TYR A 129 8.53 2.55 -11.30
CA TYR A 129 8.99 1.26 -10.80
C TYR A 129 10.48 1.04 -11.07
N GLU A 130 10.94 1.28 -12.30
CA GLU A 130 12.35 1.19 -12.68
C GLU A 130 13.22 2.14 -11.85
N GLU A 131 12.79 3.38 -11.63
CA GLU A 131 13.49 4.34 -10.79
C GLU A 131 13.60 3.86 -9.33
N ARG A 132 12.54 3.26 -8.78
CA ARG A 132 12.56 2.68 -7.42
C ARG A 132 13.53 1.51 -7.34
N LEU A 133 13.57 0.65 -8.36
CA LEU A 133 14.49 -0.48 -8.43
C LEU A 133 15.95 0.02 -8.47
N ARG A 134 16.25 1.02 -9.29
CA ARG A 134 17.57 1.66 -9.36
C ARG A 134 17.99 2.28 -8.03
N LYS A 135 17.06 2.90 -7.30
CA LYS A 135 17.35 3.47 -5.96
C LYS A 135 17.65 2.38 -4.93
N ARG A 136 16.89 1.29 -4.93
CA ARG A 136 17.14 0.14 -4.04
C ARG A 136 18.50 -0.51 -4.27
N GLN A 137 18.94 -0.59 -5.53
CA GLN A 137 20.27 -1.12 -5.86
C GLN A 137 21.43 -0.21 -5.41
N LYS A 138 21.20 1.11 -5.33
CA LYS A 138 22.22 2.09 -4.93
C LYS A 138 22.38 2.27 -3.43
N THR A 139 21.35 1.95 -2.64
CA THR A 139 21.43 1.97 -1.18
C THR A 139 21.79 0.56 -0.72
N PRO A 140 23.05 0.28 -0.33
CA PRO A 140 23.36 -1.00 0.31
C PRO A 140 22.47 -1.12 1.56
N ALA A 141 21.93 -2.32 1.80
CA ALA A 141 21.19 -2.62 3.03
C ALA A 141 22.02 -2.13 4.23
N PRO A 142 21.41 -1.54 5.27
CA PRO A 142 22.14 -1.26 6.50
C PRO A 142 22.68 -2.61 6.98
N LEU A 143 24.01 -2.79 6.88
CA LEU A 143 24.70 -3.89 7.54
C LEU A 143 24.26 -3.82 9.00
N ALA A 144 23.54 -4.84 9.45
CA ALA A 144 23.25 -5.01 10.86
C ALA A 144 24.60 -5.15 11.57
N SER A 145 25.11 -4.03 12.10
CA SER A 145 26.27 -4.03 12.97
C SER A 145 25.87 -4.81 14.21
N ALA A 146 26.34 -6.06 14.29
CA ALA A 146 26.25 -6.87 15.48
C ALA A 146 26.99 -6.14 16.62
N THR A 147 26.24 -5.48 17.51
CA THR A 147 26.78 -5.03 18.79
C THR A 147 27.05 -6.27 19.62
N GLN A 148 28.31 -6.70 19.64
CA GLN A 148 28.83 -7.68 20.57
C GLN A 148 28.71 -7.11 21.99
N ILE A 149 27.80 -7.66 22.79
CA ILE A 149 27.76 -7.43 24.23
C ILE A 149 28.83 -8.35 24.83
N SER A 150 29.96 -7.76 25.24
CA SER A 150 31.02 -8.45 25.96
C SER A 150 30.53 -8.88 27.34
N GLN A 151 30.66 -10.17 27.61
CA GLN A 151 30.45 -10.79 28.91
C GLN A 151 31.53 -10.31 29.89
N THR A 152 31.11 -9.82 31.07
CA THR A 152 31.99 -9.75 32.24
C THR A 152 31.57 -10.85 33.20
N THR A 153 32.53 -11.69 33.54
CA THR A 153 32.46 -12.79 34.50
C THR A 153 32.54 -12.24 35.92
N ASN A 154 31.66 -12.69 36.83
CA ASN A 154 32.10 -13.22 38.12
C ASN A 154 30.97 -13.95 38.87
N ASP A 155 31.32 -15.15 39.31
CA ASP A 155 30.56 -16.08 40.14
C ASP A 155 30.27 -15.54 41.55
N GLN A 156 29.08 -15.84 42.10
CA GLN A 156 28.87 -16.84 43.17
C GLN A 156 27.40 -16.85 43.67
N THR A 157 26.86 -18.06 43.75
CA THR A 157 25.50 -18.54 44.11
C THR A 157 25.36 -18.82 45.63
N PRO A 158 24.32 -19.52 46.19
CA PRO A 158 22.93 -19.82 45.77
C PRO A 158 21.85 -19.64 46.88
N VAL A 159 20.54 -19.55 46.55
CA VAL A 159 19.45 -20.23 47.32
C VAL A 159 18.27 -20.64 46.42
N VAL A 160 18.17 -21.94 46.19
CA VAL A 160 17.01 -22.86 46.09
C VAL A 160 15.59 -22.29 45.90
N ALA A 161 14.88 -22.66 44.80
CA ALA A 161 13.71 -23.57 44.83
C ALA A 161 13.03 -23.80 43.45
N LYS A 162 13.05 -25.07 43.02
CA LYS A 162 12.04 -25.90 42.29
C LYS A 162 11.32 -25.40 41.00
N ARG A 163 11.64 -26.10 39.90
CA ARG A 163 10.89 -26.39 38.63
C ARG A 163 9.66 -27.32 38.89
N PRO A 164 8.77 -27.71 37.91
CA PRO A 164 8.91 -27.80 36.43
C PRO A 164 7.60 -27.39 35.65
N ASN A 165 7.35 -27.53 34.34
CA ASN A 165 8.00 -28.18 33.19
C ASN A 165 7.46 -27.62 31.84
N GLN A 166 8.37 -27.47 30.86
CA GLN A 166 8.32 -27.69 29.40
C GLN A 166 7.03 -27.52 28.55
N LYS A 167 7.19 -26.84 27.40
CA LYS A 167 7.29 -27.50 26.07
C LYS A 167 7.87 -26.60 24.98
N GLU A 168 8.83 -27.16 24.26
CA GLU A 168 9.56 -26.62 23.11
C GLU A 168 8.68 -26.54 21.85
N ALA A 169 8.95 -25.55 21.00
CA ALA A 169 8.76 -25.66 19.56
C ALA A 169 9.81 -24.78 18.87
N SER A 170 10.80 -25.45 18.27
CA SER A 170 11.77 -24.91 17.34
C SER A 170 11.13 -24.81 15.95
N GLU A 171 11.14 -23.64 15.33
CA GLU A 171 11.01 -23.51 13.88
C GLU A 171 12.19 -22.70 13.33
N ASP A 172 13.13 -23.46 12.79
CA ASP A 172 14.03 -23.08 11.73
C ASP A 172 13.20 -22.71 10.48
N ILE A 173 13.46 -21.55 9.87
CA ILE A 173 13.28 -21.28 8.42
C ILE A 173 14.03 -19.98 8.13
N SER A 174 15.19 -20.15 7.52
CA SER A 174 15.76 -19.20 6.58
C SER A 174 14.74 -18.87 5.49
N LYS A 175 14.18 -17.66 5.50
CA LYS A 175 13.46 -17.11 4.35
C LYS A 175 14.03 -15.73 4.00
N PRO A 176 14.55 -15.54 2.76
CA PRO A 176 14.91 -14.20 2.29
C PRO A 176 13.64 -13.33 2.19
N PRO A 177 13.74 -12.00 2.35
CA PRO A 177 12.59 -11.12 2.24
C PRO A 177 11.99 -11.21 0.84
N GLU A 178 10.69 -11.51 0.78
CA GLU A 178 9.88 -11.63 -0.44
C GLU A 178 10.22 -10.55 -1.47
N VAL A 179 10.56 -11.03 -2.67
CA VAL A 179 10.65 -10.23 -3.89
C VAL A 179 9.31 -9.52 -4.06
N PHE A 180 9.36 -8.19 -4.09
CA PHE A 180 8.19 -7.34 -4.33
C PHE A 180 7.60 -7.71 -5.70
N ASP A 181 6.47 -8.41 -5.65
CA ASP A 181 5.90 -9.13 -6.79
C ASP A 181 5.60 -8.21 -7.98
N GLN A 182 6.07 -8.62 -9.17
CA GLN A 182 5.96 -7.91 -10.44
C GLN A 182 4.50 -7.88 -10.96
N THR A 183 3.59 -8.58 -10.29
CA THR A 183 2.16 -8.69 -10.62
C THR A 183 1.39 -7.36 -10.53
N ILE A 184 1.93 -6.32 -9.87
CA ILE A 184 1.26 -4.99 -9.81
C ILE A 184 1.13 -4.34 -11.20
N LEU A 185 1.91 -4.75 -12.21
CA LEU A 185 1.78 -4.21 -13.57
C LEU A 185 0.64 -4.85 -14.40
N VAL A 186 0.12 -6.02 -14.03
CA VAL A 186 -0.71 -6.83 -14.94
C VAL A 186 -2.22 -6.60 -14.76
N CYS A 187 -2.66 -5.94 -13.68
CA CYS A 187 -4.09 -5.95 -13.32
C CYS A 187 -4.90 -4.68 -13.68
N TYR A 188 -4.44 -3.82 -14.61
CA TYR A 188 -5.17 -2.60 -15.02
C TYR A 188 -5.92 -2.73 -16.36
N GLU A 189 -6.42 -3.93 -16.66
CA GLU A 189 -7.45 -4.16 -17.68
C GLU A 189 -8.50 -5.11 -17.11
N ALA A 190 -9.53 -4.51 -16.52
CA ALA A 190 -10.85 -5.08 -16.31
C ALA A 190 -11.82 -3.92 -16.13
#